data_AF-A0A923TSE4-F1
#
_entry.id   AF-A0A923TSE4-F1
#
_cell.length_a   1.000
_cell.length_b   1.000
_cell.length_c   1.000
_cell.angle_alpha   90.00
_cell.angle_beta   90.00
_cell.angle_gamma   90.00
#
_symmetry.space_group_name_H-M   'P 1'
#
loop_
_entity.id
_entity.type
_entity.pdbx_description
1 polymer ?
#
loop_
_entity_poly.entity_id
_entity_poly.type
_entity_poly.pdbx_seq_one_letter_code
_entity_poly.pdbx_strand_id
1 'polypeptide(L)'
;MGVRAYYHAPIAQFCAEDGDRILGLLAGQHHHDLDIQQRFAWVEQTRILQAALGGLSGEILLECSMPRMGTRADAVVLVGDNLLVLEFKVGAR
;
A
#
# COMPACT_ATOMS: atom_id res chain seq x y z
N MET A 1 19.37 -7.47 -3.76
CA MET A 1 17.96 -7.91 -3.73
C MET A 1 17.13 -6.72 -3.29
N GLY A 2 16.42 -6.07 -4.22
CA GLY A 2 15.57 -4.94 -3.91
C GLY A 2 14.29 -5.39 -3.22
N VAL A 3 13.74 -4.56 -2.34
CA VAL A 3 12.37 -4.72 -1.84
C VAL A 3 11.42 -4.62 -3.03
N ARG A 4 10.52 -5.60 -3.18
CA ARG A 4 9.53 -5.62 -4.27
C ARG A 4 8.18 -5.23 -3.72
N ALA A 5 7.65 -4.11 -4.17
CA ALA A 5 6.31 -3.62 -3.87
C ALA A 5 5.58 -3.31 -5.17
N TYR A 6 4.25 -3.34 -5.17
CA TYR A 6 3.47 -2.97 -6.35
C TYR A 6 3.38 -1.46 -6.52
N TYR A 7 3.38 -0.73 -5.41
CA TYR A 7 3.47 0.72 -5.38
C TYR A 7 4.55 1.14 -4.38
N HIS A 8 5.33 2.16 -4.71
CA HIS A 8 6.31 2.78 -3.83
C HIS A 8 6.44 4.26 -4.18
N ALA A 9 6.26 5.14 -3.20
CA ALA A 9 6.46 6.57 -3.38
C ALA A 9 6.72 7.26 -2.02
N PRO A 10 7.26 8.50 -2.06
CA PRO A 10 7.24 9.38 -0.91
C PRO A 10 5.80 9.62 -0.44
N ILE A 11 5.57 9.70 0.87
CA ILE A 11 4.24 9.92 1.46
C ILE A 11 3.57 11.17 0.86
N ALA A 12 4.32 12.26 0.67
CA ALA A 12 3.79 13.48 0.07
C ALA A 12 3.25 13.26 -1.35
N GLN A 13 3.92 12.44 -2.16
CA GLN A 13 3.43 12.08 -3.49
C GLN A 13 2.21 11.17 -3.40
N PHE A 14 2.26 10.12 -2.55
CA PHE A 14 1.15 9.21 -2.35
C PHE A 14 -0.13 9.93 -1.90
N CYS A 15 -0.03 10.89 -0.98
CA CYS A 15 -1.16 11.69 -0.50
C CYS A 15 -1.71 12.67 -1.56
N ALA A 16 -0.91 13.05 -2.56
CA ALA A 16 -1.32 13.94 -3.64
C ALA A 16 -1.80 13.18 -4.90
N GLU A 17 -1.53 11.88 -4.99
CA GLU A 17 -1.88 11.06 -6.13
C GLU A 17 -3.33 10.59 -6.05
N ASP A 18 -3.98 10.57 -7.21
CA ASP A 18 -5.37 10.13 -7.33
C ASP A 18 -5.52 8.64 -6.99
N GLY A 19 -6.57 8.30 -6.24
CA GLY A 19 -6.81 6.94 -5.77
C GLY A 19 -7.03 5.93 -6.89
N ASP A 20 -7.67 6.33 -8.00
CA ASP A 20 -7.88 5.44 -9.16
C ASP A 20 -6.56 5.18 -9.89
N ARG A 21 -5.67 6.17 -9.90
CA ARG A 21 -4.31 5.98 -10.43
C ARG A 21 -3.50 5.01 -9.59
N ILE A 22 -3.52 5.13 -8.26
CA ILE A 22 -2.87 4.18 -7.35
C ILE A 22 -3.46 2.77 -7.57
N LEU A 23 -4.79 2.66 -7.64
CA LEU A 23 -5.46 1.38 -7.91
C LEU A 23 -5.01 0.78 -9.24
N GLY A 24 -4.90 1.58 -10.30
CA GLY A 24 -4.42 1.13 -11.61
C GLY A 24 -3.00 0.59 -11.57
N LEU A 25 -2.11 1.21 -10.78
CA LEU A 25 -0.74 0.72 -10.58
C LEU A 25 -0.72 -0.62 -9.84
N LEU A 26 -1.51 -0.76 -8.77
CA LEU A 26 -1.63 -2.01 -8.01
C LEU A 26 -2.18 -3.13 -8.89
N ALA A 27 -3.27 -2.87 -9.62
CA ALA A 27 -3.87 -3.83 -10.53
C ALA A 27 -2.91 -4.24 -11.66
N GLY A 28 -2.14 -3.30 -12.21
CA GLY A 28 -1.16 -3.58 -13.27
C GLY A 28 0.02 -4.44 -12.81
N GLN A 29 0.35 -4.42 -11.52
CA GLN A 29 1.37 -5.30 -10.92
C GLN A 29 0.79 -6.60 -10.36
N HIS A 30 -0.53 -6.74 -10.31
CA HIS A 30 -1.19 -7.94 -9.82
C HIS A 30 -1.31 -8.97 -10.95
N HIS A 31 -0.57 -10.06 -10.85
CA HIS A 31 -0.43 -11.05 -11.94
C HIS A 31 -1.51 -12.15 -11.91
N HIS A 32 -2.44 -12.09 -10.95
CA HIS A 32 -3.57 -13.02 -10.82
C HIS A 32 -4.89 -12.29 -11.08
N ASP A 33 -5.97 -13.05 -11.25
CA ASP A 33 -7.31 -12.49 -11.36
C ASP A 33 -7.58 -11.56 -10.16
N LEU A 34 -7.79 -10.28 -10.46
CA LEU A 34 -8.13 -9.30 -9.45
C LEU A 34 -9.61 -9.45 -9.12
N ASP A 35 -9.90 -10.05 -7.97
CA ASP A 35 -11.28 -10.12 -7.51
C ASP A 35 -11.79 -8.75 -7.03
N ILE A 36 -13.12 -8.64 -6.95
CA ILE A 36 -13.78 -7.39 -6.60
C ILE A 36 -13.52 -6.98 -5.13
N GLN A 37 -13.30 -7.94 -4.23
CA GLN A 37 -13.04 -7.69 -2.81
C GLN A 37 -11.65 -7.07 -2.64
N GLN A 38 -10.63 -7.60 -3.33
CA GLN A 38 -9.29 -7.04 -3.33
C GLN A 38 -9.28 -5.61 -3.87
N ARG A 39 -10.01 -5.35 -4.96
CA ARG A 39 -10.17 -3.99 -5.50
C ARG A 39 -10.75 -3.04 -4.47
N PHE A 40 -11.84 -3.44 -3.81
CA PHE A 40 -12.45 -2.61 -2.76
C PHE A 40 -11.53 -2.43 -1.54
N ALA A 41 -10.78 -3.47 -1.17
CA ALA A 41 -9.81 -3.40 -0.09
C ALA A 41 -8.74 -2.35 -0.37
N TRP A 42 -8.16 -2.34 -1.59
CA TRP A 42 -7.17 -1.34 -1.97
C TRP A 42 -7.72 0.08 -2.00
N VAL A 43 -8.94 0.29 -2.51
CA VAL A 43 -9.57 1.62 -2.51
C VAL A 43 -9.72 2.15 -1.08
N GLU A 44 -10.30 1.34 -0.19
CA GLU A 44 -10.55 1.75 1.19
C GLU A 44 -9.24 1.92 1.98
N GLN A 45 -8.29 1.00 1.80
CA GLN A 45 -6.95 1.10 2.38
C GLN A 45 -6.24 2.37 1.94
N THR A 46 -6.26 2.69 0.64
CA THR A 46 -5.61 3.90 0.10
C THR A 46 -6.19 5.14 0.75
N ARG A 47 -7.52 5.23 0.83
CA ARG A 47 -8.24 6.34 1.48
C ARG A 47 -7.84 6.50 2.96
N ILE A 48 -7.78 5.39 3.70
CA ILE A 48 -7.39 5.39 5.13
C ILE A 48 -5.94 5.88 5.27
N LEU A 49 -5.02 5.36 4.44
CA LEU A 49 -3.60 5.71 4.51
C LEU A 49 -3.35 7.16 4.13
N GLN A 50 -3.98 7.68 3.07
CA GLN A 50 -3.83 9.09 2.68
C GLN A 50 -4.30 10.03 3.79
N ALA A 51 -5.39 9.69 4.48
CA ALA A 51 -5.88 10.46 5.62
C ALA A 51 -4.95 10.38 6.84
N ALA A 52 -4.41 9.18 7.15
CA ALA A 52 -3.57 8.96 8.32
C ALA A 52 -2.14 9.50 8.17
N LEU A 53 -1.61 9.53 6.94
CA LEU A 53 -0.22 9.90 6.66
C LEU A 53 -0.07 11.34 6.16
N GLY A 54 -1.17 12.07 5.94
CA GLY A 54 -1.16 13.45 5.48
C GLY A 54 -0.26 14.34 6.34
N GLY A 55 0.70 15.01 5.70
CA GLY A 55 1.66 15.90 6.36
C GLY A 55 2.88 15.23 6.98
N LEU A 56 2.99 13.89 6.93
CA LEU A 56 4.20 13.18 7.35
C LEU A 56 5.24 13.15 6.23
N SER A 57 6.52 13.12 6.64
CA SER A 57 7.65 12.90 5.74
C SER A 57 8.14 11.46 5.86
N GLY A 58 8.29 10.79 4.74
CA GLY A 58 8.61 9.37 4.72
C GLY A 58 8.29 8.70 3.39
N GLU A 59 8.35 7.38 3.39
CA GLU A 59 8.07 6.53 2.22
C GLU A 59 6.93 5.55 2.55
N ILE A 60 6.16 5.19 1.53
CA ILE A 60 5.13 4.17 1.62
C ILE A 60 5.29 3.15 0.50
N LEU A 61 5.17 1.88 0.86
CA LEU A 61 5.16 0.74 -0.05
C LEU A 61 3.85 -0.02 0.13
N LEU A 62 3.13 -0.30 -0.95
CA LEU A 62 1.92 -1.13 -0.92
C LEU A 62 2.17 -2.49 -1.57
N GLU A 63 1.54 -3.53 -1.04
CA GLU A 63 1.74 -4.93 -1.49
C GLU A 63 3.23 -5.31 -1.48
N CYS A 64 3.88 -5.05 -0.35
CA CYS A 64 5.32 -5.23 -0.17
C CYS A 64 5.64 -6.72 0.07
N SER A 65 6.46 -7.31 -0.78
CA SER A 65 6.92 -8.70 -0.64
C SER A 65 7.82 -8.87 0.58
N MET A 66 7.47 -9.81 1.46
CA MET A 66 8.21 -10.15 2.69
C MET A 66 8.95 -11.48 2.51
N PRO A 67 10.25 -11.47 2.10
CA PRO A 67 10.93 -12.66 1.59
C PRO A 67 11.05 -13.79 2.62
N ARG A 68 11.15 -13.45 3.90
CA ARG A 68 11.29 -14.44 4.99
C ARG A 68 10.00 -15.18 5.32
N MET A 69 8.85 -14.59 5.01
CA MET A 69 7.54 -15.16 5.32
C MET A 69 6.84 -15.75 4.10
N GLY A 70 7.30 -15.42 2.89
CA GLY A 70 6.64 -15.84 1.65
C GLY A 70 5.29 -15.16 1.41
N THR A 71 4.97 -14.11 2.19
CA THR A 71 3.73 -13.34 2.13
C THR A 71 4.00 -11.91 1.64
N ARG A 72 2.95 -11.14 1.39
CA ARG A 72 3.02 -9.69 1.19
C ARG A 72 2.42 -8.98 2.39
N ALA A 73 2.99 -7.84 2.76
CA ALA A 73 2.36 -6.90 3.67
C ALA A 73 1.55 -5.89 2.86
N ASP A 74 0.34 -5.57 3.33
CA ASP A 74 -0.56 -4.67 2.61
C ASP A 74 0.03 -3.27 2.47
N ALA A 75 0.63 -2.74 3.54
CA ALA A 75 1.41 -1.51 3.50
C ALA A 75 2.64 -1.56 4.43
N VAL A 76 3.74 -0.96 3.98
CA VAL A 76 4.93 -0.67 4.79
C VAL A 76 5.17 0.83 4.74
N VAL A 77 5.31 1.46 5.91
CA VAL A 77 5.52 2.90 6.03
C VAL A 77 6.83 3.16 6.78
N LEU A 78 7.67 4.02 6.20
CA LEU A 78 8.91 4.50 6.79
C LEU A 78 8.71 5.96 7.20
N VAL A 79 8.75 6.27 8.50
CA VAL A 79 8.63 7.64 9.01
C VAL A 79 9.65 7.88 10.12
N GLY A 80 10.58 8.81 9.89
CA GLY A 80 11.74 9.00 10.76
C GLY A 80 12.53 7.69 10.91
N ASP A 81 12.80 7.30 12.16
CA ASP A 81 13.50 6.04 12.48
C ASP A 81 12.56 4.84 12.66
N ASN A 82 11.27 4.99 12.31
CA ASN A 82 10.26 3.95 12.50
C ASN A 82 9.89 3.26 11.19
N LEU A 83 9.76 1.93 11.26
CA LEU A 83 9.21 1.09 10.20
C LEU A 83 7.91 0.46 10.71
N LEU A 84 6.80 0.80 10.07
CA LEU A 84 5.48 0.24 10.36
C LEU A 84 5.12 -0.76 9.26
N VAL A 85 4.72 -1.96 9.65
CA VAL A 85 4.13 -2.96 8.75
C VAL A 85 2.66 -3.07 9.10
N LEU A 86 1.79 -2.77 8.13
CA LEU A 86 0.35 -2.68 8.31
C LEU A 86 -0.32 -3.79 7.49
N GLU A 87 -1.24 -4.48 8.13
CA GLU A 87 -2.12 -5.48 7.54
C GLU A 87 -3.56 -4.99 7.70
N PHE A 88 -4.29 -4.89 6.60
CA PHE A 88 -5.67 -4.43 6.54
C PHE A 88 -6.61 -5.63 6.51
N LYS A 89 -7.65 -5.58 7.36
CA LYS A 89 -8.79 -6.50 7.30
C LYS A 89 -10.04 -5.69 6.93
N VAL A 90 -10.09 -5.20 5.70
CA VAL A 90 -11.20 -4.38 5.21
C VAL A 90 -12.50 -5.18 5.23
N GLY A 91 -13.54 -4.63 5.87
CA GLY A 91 -14.85 -5.28 6.00
C GLY A 91 -14.97 -6.31 7.13
N ALA A 92 -13.92 -6.53 7.93
CA ALA A 92 -14.04 -7.30 9.16
C ALA A 92 -14.83 -6.50 10.21
N ARG A 93 -15.82 -7.14 10.83
CA ARG A 93 -16.50 -6.65 12.04
C ARG A 93 -15.93 -7.33 13.26
#